data_AF-A0A439CPI3-F1
#
_entry.id   AF-A0A439CPI3-F1
#
_cell.length_a   1.000
_cell.length_b   1.000
_cell.length_c   1.000
_cell.angle_alpha   90.00
_cell.angle_beta   90.00
_cell.angle_gamma   90.00
#
_symmetry.space_group_name_H-M   'P 1'
#
loop_
_entity.id
_entity.type
_entity.pdbx_description
1 polymer ?
#
loop_
_entity_poly.entity_id
_entity_poly.type
_entity_poly.pdbx_seq_one_letter_code
_entity_poly.pdbx_strand_id
1 'polypeptide(L)'
;MDEDQGPSQIVPSPSRRRPGIFADTLHGVKKTFLTRDGLLGDYDYAFLFRPNIPFLRAKRRRASPFFGLNDRLPVFLALLLGFQHALAMLAGVITPPIILAGAAGVNLETNLQQYLVSTALIISGILSMIQITRFHIRGTPYFIGTGLISVIGVSFTVIPVAQGAFTQMYANGYCPVADDGTRLPCPDAYGALLGTAAVAALVEILIAFIPPRIMLRIFPPLVTGPTVMLIGISLIQSGFKDWLGGSGPCSDATHTAFFDKCPDITAPHALPWGSSEYLGLGFSVFITIILCERFGSPIMKSTSVIIGLLTGIIIAAATGYFSRAGIDEAPVASFIWVHTFHLSVYGPLVLPLIAVFILCACEAIGDITASCDVSRIEVAGPLYETRIQGGVLADGINGVLAALGTMTPMTTFAQNNGVIALTRCANRTAGYCCCLFLILAGVFAKFAAALVSIPSAVLGGMTTFLFTSVAVSGLAIISRGVPFTRRNRFILTAGL
;
A
#
# COMPACT_ATOMS: atom_id res chain seq x y z
N MET A 1 -14.47 28.28 -6.94
CA MET A 1 -15.85 28.01 -7.38
C MET A 1 -16.53 27.31 -6.22
N ASP A 2 -17.04 28.15 -5.31
CA ASP A 2 -17.86 27.92 -4.10
C ASP A 2 -17.74 26.56 -3.37
N GLU A 3 -16.89 26.51 -2.35
CA GLU A 3 -16.73 25.41 -1.37
C GLU A 3 -17.38 25.72 -0.01
N ASP A 4 -18.52 26.42 0.01
CA ASP A 4 -19.14 26.87 1.28
C ASP A 4 -20.59 26.42 1.44
N GLN A 5 -20.83 25.11 1.32
CA GLN A 5 -22.08 24.48 1.77
C GLN A 5 -21.79 23.20 2.54
N GLY A 6 -21.58 23.34 3.86
CA GLY A 6 -21.66 22.23 4.80
C GLY A 6 -23.10 21.68 4.86
N PRO A 7 -23.32 20.35 4.92
CA PRO A 7 -24.64 19.82 5.16
C PRO A 7 -25.05 20.06 6.61
N SER A 8 -26.19 20.74 6.76
CA SER A 8 -26.95 20.91 7.98
C SER A 8 -27.59 19.59 8.43
N GLN A 9 -26.99 18.91 9.41
CA GLN A 9 -27.69 18.26 10.52
C GLN A 9 -26.70 17.68 11.53
N ILE A 10 -26.89 18.07 12.79
CA ILE A 10 -26.09 17.71 13.96
C ILE A 10 -26.88 16.63 14.74
N VAL A 11 -26.14 15.63 15.24
CA VAL A 11 -26.43 14.62 16.29
C VAL A 11 -27.28 13.37 15.92
N PRO A 12 -26.76 12.15 16.17
CA PRO A 12 -27.54 11.08 16.75
C PRO A 12 -27.41 11.10 18.28
N SER A 13 -28.54 11.26 18.97
CA SER A 13 -28.66 11.29 20.44
C SER A 13 -27.95 10.10 21.10
N PRO A 14 -27.27 10.27 22.27
CA PRO A 14 -26.70 9.16 23.00
C PRO A 14 -27.83 8.39 23.71
N SER A 15 -28.41 7.38 23.04
CA SER A 15 -29.26 6.42 23.74
C SER A 15 -28.38 5.61 24.70
N ARG A 16 -28.50 5.89 26.00
CA ARG A 16 -27.95 5.10 27.11
C ARG A 16 -28.28 3.61 26.90
N ARG A 17 -27.31 2.80 26.43
CA ARG A 17 -27.49 1.35 26.33
C ARG A 17 -27.25 0.69 27.68
N ARG A 18 -28.30 0.10 28.25
CA ARG A 18 -28.20 -0.90 29.33
C ARG A 18 -27.78 -2.26 28.73
N PRO A 19 -27.09 -3.13 29.46
CA PRO A 19 -26.47 -4.33 28.91
C PRO A 19 -27.48 -5.49 28.82
N GLY A 20 -27.96 -5.80 27.61
CA GLY A 20 -28.63 -7.05 27.25
C GLY A 20 -27.80 -7.79 26.20
N ILE A 21 -26.79 -8.55 26.63
CA ILE A 21 -25.55 -8.77 25.83
C ILE A 21 -25.66 -9.84 24.71
N PHE A 22 -26.76 -10.59 24.58
CA PHE A 22 -26.84 -11.64 23.55
C PHE A 22 -28.07 -11.56 22.64
N ALA A 23 -29.27 -11.37 23.19
CA ALA A 23 -30.50 -11.34 22.39
C ALA A 23 -30.59 -10.12 21.46
N ASP A 24 -30.19 -8.93 21.94
CA ASP A 24 -30.17 -7.70 21.13
C ASP A 24 -29.09 -7.73 20.04
N THR A 25 -27.97 -8.39 20.33
CA THR A 25 -26.90 -8.63 19.36
C THR A 25 -27.38 -9.57 18.25
N LEU A 26 -28.05 -10.67 18.62
CA LEU A 26 -28.61 -11.64 17.66
C LEU A 26 -29.74 -11.03 16.82
N HIS A 27 -30.58 -10.20 17.42
CA HIS A 27 -31.68 -9.52 16.72
C HIS A 27 -31.16 -8.40 15.79
N GLY A 28 -30.10 -7.70 16.21
CA GLY A 28 -29.35 -6.76 15.37
C GLY A 28 -28.70 -7.43 14.17
N VAL A 29 -28.04 -8.58 14.36
CA VAL A 29 -27.44 -9.38 13.27
C VAL A 29 -28.53 -9.90 12.32
N LYS A 30 -29.64 -10.45 12.85
CA LYS A 30 -30.78 -10.87 12.02
C LYS A 30 -31.34 -9.71 11.21
N LYS A 31 -31.54 -8.54 11.80
CA LYS A 31 -32.03 -7.36 11.05
C LYS A 31 -31.06 -6.93 9.96
N THR A 32 -29.76 -6.92 10.23
CA THR A 32 -28.73 -6.53 9.24
C THR A 32 -28.66 -7.49 8.05
N PHE A 33 -28.77 -8.80 8.27
CA PHE A 33 -28.64 -9.81 7.20
C PHE A 33 -29.96 -10.30 6.59
N LEU A 34 -31.12 -10.11 7.23
CA LEU A 34 -32.42 -10.61 6.72
C LEU A 34 -33.37 -9.51 6.24
N THR A 35 -33.06 -8.22 6.46
CA THR A 35 -33.92 -7.12 5.95
C THR A 35 -33.30 -6.45 4.73
N ARG A 36 -34.14 -6.07 3.77
CA ARG A 36 -33.75 -5.32 2.55
C ARG A 36 -33.01 -4.03 2.90
N ASP A 37 -33.42 -3.36 3.97
CA ASP A 37 -32.80 -2.12 4.45
C ASP A 37 -31.41 -2.33 5.06
N GLY A 38 -31.16 -3.49 5.67
CA GLY A 38 -29.84 -3.87 6.20
C GLY A 38 -28.87 -4.37 5.13
N LEU A 39 -29.37 -5.04 4.11
CA LEU A 39 -28.56 -5.58 3.01
C LEU A 39 -28.23 -4.52 1.95
N LEU A 40 -29.25 -3.85 1.41
CA LEU A 40 -29.15 -2.89 0.31
C LEU A 40 -29.30 -1.45 0.78
N GLY A 41 -30.24 -1.17 1.71
CA GLY A 41 -30.54 0.18 2.17
C GLY A 41 -30.96 1.15 1.05
N ASP A 42 -31.18 2.42 1.42
CA ASP A 42 -31.63 3.47 0.50
C ASP A 42 -30.45 4.33 -0.01
N TYR A 43 -29.37 3.69 -0.45
CA TYR A 43 -28.21 4.38 -1.01
C TYR A 43 -28.31 4.56 -2.53
N ASP A 44 -27.90 5.73 -3.05
CA ASP A 44 -27.85 5.97 -4.50
C ASP A 44 -26.61 5.30 -5.11
N TYR A 45 -26.68 3.98 -5.33
CA TYR A 45 -25.61 3.20 -5.95
C TYR A 45 -25.24 3.71 -7.35
N ALA A 46 -26.16 4.36 -8.06
CA ALA A 46 -25.88 4.89 -9.38
C ALA A 46 -24.86 6.05 -9.33
N PHE A 47 -24.72 6.75 -8.20
CA PHE A 47 -23.68 7.75 -8.00
C PHE A 47 -22.27 7.15 -8.12
N LEU A 48 -22.05 5.96 -7.58
CA LEU A 48 -20.74 5.30 -7.55
C LEU A 48 -20.25 4.87 -8.95
N PHE A 49 -21.17 4.58 -9.87
CA PHE A 49 -20.86 4.05 -11.20
C PHE A 49 -21.04 5.06 -12.34
N ARG A 50 -21.56 6.28 -12.08
CA ARG A 50 -21.76 7.29 -13.14
C ARG A 50 -20.45 7.99 -13.51
N PRO A 51 -19.94 7.83 -14.75
CA PRO A 51 -18.73 8.52 -15.21
C PRO A 51 -18.95 10.03 -15.38
N ASN A 52 -17.88 10.79 -15.29
CA ASN A 52 -17.91 12.25 -15.45
C ASN A 52 -17.62 12.64 -16.92
N ILE A 53 -18.62 12.49 -17.79
CA ILE A 53 -18.48 12.80 -19.21
C ILE A 53 -18.82 14.29 -19.44
N PRO A 54 -17.89 15.11 -19.97
CA PRO A 54 -18.07 16.57 -20.09
C PRO A 54 -19.23 16.98 -21.01
N PHE A 55 -19.68 16.10 -21.91
CA PHE A 55 -20.71 16.41 -22.90
C PHE A 55 -22.14 16.01 -22.51
N LEU A 56 -22.34 15.34 -21.38
CA LEU A 56 -23.68 14.98 -20.88
C LEU A 56 -24.15 16.03 -19.85
N ARG A 57 -25.37 16.57 -20.04
CA ARG A 57 -26.02 17.47 -19.05
C ARG A 57 -26.13 16.75 -17.70
N ALA A 58 -25.22 17.07 -16.77
CA ALA A 58 -25.25 16.52 -15.44
C ALA A 58 -26.50 17.03 -14.70
N LYS A 59 -27.45 16.13 -14.36
CA LYS A 59 -28.45 16.39 -13.31
C LYS A 59 -27.71 16.86 -12.04
N ARG A 60 -28.25 17.87 -11.34
CA ARG A 60 -27.71 18.40 -10.07
C ARG A 60 -27.20 17.24 -9.20
N ARG A 61 -25.88 17.19 -8.97
CA ARG A 61 -25.23 16.18 -8.12
C ARG A 61 -25.77 16.34 -6.71
N ARG A 62 -26.57 15.38 -6.23
CA ARG A 62 -26.77 15.22 -4.79
C ARG A 62 -25.44 14.72 -4.24
N ALA A 63 -24.85 15.50 -3.33
CA ALA A 63 -23.67 15.11 -2.59
C ALA A 63 -24.00 13.80 -1.83
N SER A 64 -23.19 12.74 -1.99
CA SER A 64 -23.41 11.51 -1.23
C SER A 64 -23.36 11.83 0.27
N PRO A 65 -24.22 11.18 1.08
CA PRO A 65 -24.19 11.35 2.53
C PRO A 65 -22.82 10.90 3.05
N PHE A 66 -22.27 11.67 3.99
CA PHE A 66 -21.01 11.31 4.63
C PHE A 66 -21.27 10.26 5.72
N PHE A 67 -20.62 9.11 5.63
CA PHE A 67 -20.69 8.06 6.66
C PHE A 67 -19.50 8.18 7.61
N GLY A 68 -19.79 8.42 8.87
CA GLY A 68 -18.82 8.44 9.96
C GLY A 68 -18.30 7.06 10.34
N LEU A 69 -17.33 7.06 11.28
CA LEU A 69 -16.56 5.88 11.67
C LEU A 69 -17.41 4.67 12.12
N ASN A 70 -18.50 4.94 12.85
CA ASN A 70 -19.34 3.93 13.51
C ASN A 70 -20.80 3.96 13.04
N ASP A 71 -21.08 4.61 11.91
CA ASP A 71 -22.43 4.67 11.36
C ASP A 71 -22.89 3.27 10.91
N ARG A 72 -24.20 3.06 10.77
CA ARG A 72 -24.70 1.82 10.19
C ARG A 72 -24.62 1.90 8.67
N LEU A 73 -23.83 1.03 8.08
CA LEU A 73 -23.77 0.84 6.63
C LEU A 73 -24.54 -0.41 6.21
N PRO A 74 -25.25 -0.36 5.07
CA PRO A 74 -25.74 -1.57 4.42
C PRO A 74 -24.58 -2.50 4.10
N VAL A 75 -24.77 -3.81 4.32
CA VAL A 75 -23.69 -4.80 4.17
C VAL A 75 -23.14 -4.81 2.75
N PHE A 76 -24.02 -4.70 1.74
CA PHE A 76 -23.59 -4.66 0.34
C PHE A 76 -22.72 -3.45 0.04
N LEU A 77 -23.08 -2.28 0.56
CA LEU A 77 -22.27 -1.06 0.41
C LEU A 77 -20.92 -1.20 1.14
N ALA A 78 -20.90 -1.77 2.34
CA ALA A 78 -19.67 -2.04 3.07
C ALA A 78 -18.74 -3.01 2.32
N LEU A 79 -19.30 -4.07 1.71
CA LEU A 79 -18.54 -5.00 0.86
C LEU A 79 -18.04 -4.32 -0.41
N LEU A 80 -18.86 -3.52 -1.09
CA LEU A 80 -18.48 -2.82 -2.31
C LEU A 80 -17.35 -1.82 -2.06
N LEU A 81 -17.49 -0.99 -1.01
CA LEU A 81 -16.46 -0.02 -0.64
C LEU A 81 -15.21 -0.72 -0.08
N GLY A 82 -15.37 -1.82 0.66
CA GLY A 82 -14.24 -2.64 1.09
C GLY A 82 -13.47 -3.24 -0.07
N PHE A 83 -14.16 -3.73 -1.10
CA PHE A 83 -13.54 -4.22 -2.33
C PHE A 83 -12.81 -3.10 -3.07
N GLN A 84 -13.42 -1.90 -3.16
CA GLN A 84 -12.79 -0.72 -3.73
C GLN A 84 -11.50 -0.33 -2.98
N HIS A 85 -11.51 -0.33 -1.65
CA HIS A 85 -10.31 -0.13 -0.85
C HIS A 85 -9.23 -1.19 -1.12
N ALA A 86 -9.62 -2.47 -1.19
CA ALA A 86 -8.70 -3.57 -1.47
C ALA A 86 -8.05 -3.42 -2.85
N LEU A 87 -8.81 -3.03 -3.87
CA LEU A 87 -8.27 -2.72 -5.20
C LEU A 87 -7.35 -1.50 -5.17
N ALA A 88 -7.73 -0.41 -4.49
CA ALA A 88 -6.94 0.81 -4.46
C ALA A 88 -5.54 0.60 -3.86
N MET A 89 -5.42 -0.26 -2.85
CA MET A 89 -4.14 -0.57 -2.19
C MET A 89 -3.38 -1.74 -2.83
N LEU A 90 -4.04 -2.58 -3.63
CA LEU A 90 -3.49 -3.83 -4.17
C LEU A 90 -2.12 -3.61 -4.81
N ALA A 91 -2.01 -2.62 -5.69
CA ALA A 91 -0.77 -2.32 -6.39
C ALA A 91 0.37 -1.96 -5.42
N GLY A 92 0.09 -1.19 -4.38
CA GLY A 92 1.08 -0.82 -3.37
C GLY A 92 1.50 -2.00 -2.50
N VAL A 93 0.61 -2.95 -2.20
CA VAL A 93 0.95 -4.12 -1.38
C VAL A 93 1.82 -5.12 -2.13
N ILE A 94 1.56 -5.34 -3.42
CA ILE A 94 2.25 -6.38 -4.21
C ILE A 94 3.57 -5.90 -4.81
N THR A 95 3.74 -4.60 -5.02
CA THR A 95 4.92 -4.06 -5.69
C THR A 95 6.22 -4.34 -4.92
N PRO A 96 6.34 -4.05 -3.61
CA PRO A 96 7.59 -4.29 -2.87
C PRO A 96 8.03 -5.76 -2.86
N PRO A 97 7.18 -6.77 -2.57
CA PRO A 97 7.61 -8.16 -2.64
C PRO A 97 8.06 -8.58 -4.04
N ILE A 98 7.41 -8.09 -5.11
CA ILE A 98 7.86 -8.37 -6.49
C ILE A 98 9.25 -7.77 -6.75
N ILE A 99 9.48 -6.51 -6.36
CA ILE A 99 10.77 -5.82 -6.58
C ILE A 99 11.90 -6.51 -5.78
N LEU A 100 11.65 -6.83 -4.51
CA LEU A 100 12.68 -7.39 -3.63
C LEU A 100 12.96 -8.86 -3.92
N ALA A 101 11.95 -9.62 -4.36
CA ALA A 101 12.12 -11.02 -4.72
C ALA A 101 12.65 -11.21 -6.15
N GLY A 102 12.40 -10.26 -7.06
CA GLY A 102 12.86 -10.31 -8.45
C GLY A 102 14.37 -10.05 -8.62
N ALA A 103 14.79 -9.94 -9.88
CA ALA A 103 16.19 -9.78 -10.28
C ALA A 103 16.86 -8.50 -9.74
N ALA A 104 16.09 -7.44 -9.46
CA ALA A 104 16.59 -6.23 -8.82
C ALA A 104 16.95 -6.41 -7.34
N GLY A 105 16.43 -7.45 -6.69
CA GLY A 105 16.66 -7.77 -5.28
C GLY A 105 17.47 -9.05 -5.10
N VAL A 106 16.85 -10.08 -4.51
CA VAL A 106 17.49 -11.37 -4.19
C VAL A 106 17.29 -12.47 -5.23
N ASN A 107 16.65 -12.17 -6.37
CA ASN A 107 16.46 -13.08 -7.50
C ASN A 107 15.91 -14.47 -7.12
N LEU A 108 14.84 -14.50 -6.33
CA LEU A 108 14.17 -15.72 -5.90
C LEU A 108 13.43 -16.39 -7.06
N GLU A 109 13.29 -17.71 -6.96
CA GLU A 109 12.47 -18.51 -7.85
C GLU A 109 11.00 -18.03 -7.86
N THR A 110 10.30 -18.26 -8.98
CA THR A 110 8.92 -17.79 -9.19
C THR A 110 7.95 -18.29 -8.13
N ASN A 111 8.11 -19.54 -7.64
CA ASN A 111 7.31 -20.10 -6.54
C ASN A 111 7.37 -19.23 -5.26
N LEU A 112 8.56 -18.75 -4.89
CA LEU A 112 8.79 -17.89 -3.72
C LEU A 112 8.27 -16.48 -3.96
N GLN A 113 8.38 -15.96 -5.19
CA GLN A 113 7.77 -14.67 -5.54
C GLN A 113 6.23 -14.73 -5.40
N GLN A 114 5.60 -15.78 -5.92
CA GLN A 114 4.15 -16.01 -5.81
C GLN A 114 3.72 -16.15 -4.35
N TYR A 115 4.50 -16.90 -3.57
CA TYR A 115 4.32 -17.02 -2.13
C TYR A 115 4.38 -15.64 -1.45
N LEU A 116 5.42 -14.85 -1.68
CA LEU A 116 5.59 -13.54 -1.04
C LEU A 116 4.46 -12.57 -1.41
N VAL A 117 3.99 -12.56 -2.66
CA VAL A 117 2.83 -11.75 -3.08
C VAL A 117 1.57 -12.20 -2.35
N SER A 118 1.34 -13.51 -2.24
CA SER A 118 0.18 -14.06 -1.53
C SER A 118 0.21 -13.73 -0.03
N THR A 119 1.37 -13.91 0.60
CA THR A 119 1.60 -13.68 2.02
C THR A 119 1.54 -12.18 2.36
N ALA A 120 2.02 -11.31 1.47
CA ALA A 120 1.87 -9.87 1.59
C ALA A 120 0.39 -9.45 1.69
N LEU A 121 -0.49 -10.03 0.87
CA LEU A 121 -1.93 -9.75 0.91
C LEU A 121 -2.57 -10.26 2.20
N ILE A 122 -2.25 -11.49 2.63
CA ILE A 122 -2.78 -12.08 3.86
C ILE A 122 -2.37 -11.24 5.08
N ILE A 123 -1.08 -10.96 5.22
CA ILE A 123 -0.55 -10.23 6.38
C ILE A 123 -1.01 -8.78 6.35
N SER A 124 -0.99 -8.10 5.20
CA SER A 124 -1.54 -6.73 5.11
C SER A 124 -2.99 -6.68 5.58
N GLY A 125 -3.82 -7.66 5.21
CA GLY A 125 -5.19 -7.76 5.70
C GLY A 125 -5.29 -7.99 7.20
N ILE A 126 -4.49 -8.90 7.77
CA ILE A 126 -4.48 -9.19 9.22
C ILE A 126 -4.02 -7.97 10.02
N LEU A 127 -2.90 -7.36 9.63
CA LEU A 127 -2.32 -6.23 10.35
C LEU A 127 -3.15 -4.95 10.18
N SER A 128 -3.83 -4.79 9.03
CA SER A 128 -4.85 -3.75 8.85
C SER A 128 -5.99 -3.91 9.84
N MET A 129 -6.46 -5.13 10.15
CA MET A 129 -7.48 -5.33 11.17
C MET A 129 -7.00 -4.86 12.55
N ILE A 130 -5.75 -5.17 12.92
CA ILE A 130 -5.14 -4.70 14.17
C ILE A 130 -5.09 -3.17 14.21
N GLN A 131 -4.67 -2.53 13.11
CA GLN A 131 -4.57 -1.07 13.01
C GLN A 131 -5.93 -0.37 13.04
N ILE A 132 -6.96 -0.94 12.39
CA ILE A 132 -8.32 -0.39 12.34
C ILE A 132 -9.02 -0.52 13.69
N THR A 133 -8.74 -1.60 14.42
CA THR A 133 -9.20 -1.73 15.80
C THR A 133 -8.55 -0.69 16.70
N ARG A 134 -9.18 -0.42 17.83
CA ARG A 134 -8.59 0.43 18.87
C ARG A 134 -8.69 -0.31 20.19
N PHE A 135 -7.65 -1.07 20.51
CA PHE A 135 -7.57 -1.80 21.76
C PHE A 135 -6.92 -0.94 22.84
N HIS A 136 -7.60 -0.78 23.97
CA HIS A 136 -7.04 -0.09 25.12
C HIS A 136 -6.19 -1.07 25.94
N ILE A 137 -4.94 -0.72 26.21
CA ILE A 137 -4.07 -1.55 27.05
C ILE A 137 -4.50 -1.36 28.51
N ARG A 138 -5.18 -2.36 29.04
CA ARG A 138 -5.79 -2.33 30.38
C ARG A 138 -4.74 -1.97 31.44
N GLY A 139 -4.98 -0.88 32.18
CA GLY A 139 -4.10 -0.41 33.24
C GLY A 139 -3.05 0.63 32.80
N THR A 140 -3.05 1.05 31.53
CA THR A 140 -2.16 2.11 31.02
C THR A 140 -2.96 3.14 30.20
N PRO A 141 -2.45 4.36 29.96
CA PRO A 141 -3.14 5.34 29.11
C PRO A 141 -3.04 5.04 27.60
N TYR A 142 -2.33 3.98 27.21
CA TYR A 142 -1.96 3.70 25.83
C TYR A 142 -3.02 2.87 25.09
N PHE A 143 -3.01 3.01 23.77
CA PHE A 143 -3.87 2.27 22.85
C PHE A 143 -3.02 1.54 21.82
N ILE A 144 -3.57 0.50 21.21
CA ILE A 144 -3.02 -0.16 20.02
C ILE A 144 -4.05 0.02 18.91
N GLY A 145 -3.58 0.55 17.78
CA GLY A 145 -4.38 0.87 16.61
C GLY A 145 -5.03 2.26 16.68
N THR A 146 -5.50 2.72 15.53
CA THR A 146 -5.94 4.12 15.31
C THR A 146 -7.42 4.29 15.55
N GLY A 147 -8.22 3.22 15.39
CA GLY A 147 -9.68 3.33 15.36
C GLY A 147 -10.20 4.11 14.15
N LEU A 148 -9.47 4.11 13.03
CA LEU A 148 -9.85 4.69 11.74
C LEU A 148 -9.71 3.61 10.66
N ILE A 149 -10.07 3.91 9.41
CA ILE A 149 -9.70 3.05 8.28
C ILE A 149 -8.20 3.27 8.03
N SER A 150 -7.34 2.71 8.87
CA SER A 150 -5.88 2.75 8.70
C SER A 150 -5.44 1.42 8.14
N VAL A 151 -5.27 1.40 6.83
CA VAL A 151 -4.87 0.22 6.08
C VAL A 151 -3.35 0.11 6.12
N ILE A 152 -2.84 -1.08 6.38
CA ILE A 152 -1.42 -1.39 6.42
C ILE A 152 -1.00 -2.06 5.10
N GLY A 153 0.15 -1.67 4.59
CA GLY A 153 0.82 -2.33 3.47
C GLY A 153 2.33 -2.26 3.60
N VAL A 154 3.04 -2.95 2.72
CA VAL A 154 4.51 -2.98 2.76
C VAL A 154 5.08 -1.59 2.45
N SER A 155 5.94 -1.07 3.34
CA SER A 155 6.48 0.29 3.19
C SER A 155 7.45 0.35 2.02
N PHE A 156 7.35 1.41 1.22
CA PHE A 156 8.27 1.63 0.10
C PHE A 156 9.66 2.09 0.55
N THR A 157 9.78 2.56 1.79
CA THR A 157 11.03 3.03 2.38
C THR A 157 12.08 1.91 2.51
N VAL A 158 11.65 0.65 2.64
CA VAL A 158 12.57 -0.48 2.75
C VAL A 158 13.22 -0.84 1.41
N ILE A 159 12.58 -0.54 0.28
CA ILE A 159 13.06 -0.96 -1.04
C ILE A 159 14.49 -0.45 -1.34
N PRO A 160 14.79 0.86 -1.27
CA PRO A 160 16.14 1.34 -1.59
C PRO A 160 17.18 0.83 -0.59
N VAL A 161 16.81 0.69 0.68
CA VAL A 161 17.69 0.16 1.73
C VAL A 161 18.04 -1.31 1.47
N ALA A 162 17.02 -2.12 1.14
CA ALA A 162 17.20 -3.53 0.83
C ALA A 162 17.99 -3.73 -0.47
N GLN A 163 17.70 -2.99 -1.54
CA GLN A 163 18.45 -3.08 -2.80
C GLN A 163 19.93 -2.71 -2.63
N GLY A 164 20.22 -1.65 -1.85
CA GLY A 164 21.59 -1.27 -1.51
C GLY A 164 22.30 -2.36 -0.69
N ALA A 165 21.62 -2.91 0.31
CA ALA A 165 22.16 -3.99 1.13
C ALA A 165 22.39 -5.28 0.33
N PHE A 166 21.43 -5.70 -0.49
CA PHE A 166 21.57 -6.88 -1.34
C PHE A 166 22.72 -6.73 -2.32
N THR A 167 22.87 -5.55 -2.96
CA THR A 167 24.02 -5.27 -3.83
C THR A 167 25.33 -5.44 -3.09
N GLN A 168 25.42 -4.98 -1.84
CA GLN A 168 26.61 -5.18 -1.01
C GLN A 168 26.82 -6.64 -0.59
N MET A 169 25.74 -7.39 -0.37
CA MET A 169 25.78 -8.82 0.00
C MET A 169 26.18 -9.72 -1.18
N TYR A 170 25.86 -9.33 -2.42
CA TYR A 170 26.38 -9.98 -3.62
C TYR A 170 27.83 -9.58 -3.92
N ALA A 171 28.21 -8.32 -3.67
CA ALA A 171 29.56 -7.84 -3.98
C ALA A 171 30.62 -8.34 -2.98
N ASN A 172 30.32 -8.28 -1.67
CA ASN A 172 31.28 -8.53 -0.59
C ASN A 172 30.73 -9.48 0.49
N GLY A 173 29.53 -10.03 0.29
CA GLY A 173 28.87 -10.89 1.27
C GLY A 173 28.88 -12.36 0.88
N TYR A 174 27.86 -13.07 1.34
CA TYR A 174 27.71 -14.52 1.16
C TYR A 174 26.78 -14.90 0.01
N CYS A 175 26.18 -13.93 -0.69
CA CYS A 175 25.23 -14.25 -1.74
C CYS A 175 25.96 -14.78 -2.98
N PRO A 176 25.47 -15.88 -3.57
CA PRO A 176 26.14 -16.50 -4.70
C PRO A 176 25.98 -15.66 -5.97
N VAL A 177 27.07 -15.58 -6.73
CA VAL A 177 27.11 -15.00 -8.08
C VAL A 177 27.69 -16.07 -8.99
N ALA A 178 27.07 -16.31 -10.15
CA ALA A 178 27.61 -17.25 -11.12
C ALA A 178 28.85 -16.68 -11.81
N ASP A 179 29.62 -17.53 -12.50
CA ASP A 179 30.89 -17.15 -13.14
C ASP A 179 30.74 -16.05 -14.19
N ASP A 180 29.55 -15.90 -14.77
CA ASP A 180 29.21 -14.85 -15.74
C ASP A 180 28.81 -13.51 -15.08
N GLY A 181 28.79 -13.43 -13.75
CA GLY A 181 28.39 -12.24 -12.99
C GLY A 181 26.90 -12.18 -12.68
N THR A 182 26.11 -13.20 -13.00
CA THR A 182 24.67 -13.22 -12.70
C THR A 182 24.40 -13.50 -11.22
N ARG A 183 23.49 -12.72 -10.64
CA ARG A 183 23.07 -12.89 -9.24
C ARG A 183 22.23 -14.16 -9.12
N LEU A 184 22.71 -15.15 -8.37
CA LEU A 184 21.97 -16.38 -8.10
C LEU A 184 21.00 -16.17 -6.92
N PRO A 185 19.92 -16.97 -6.80
CA PRO A 185 18.93 -16.80 -5.74
C PRO A 185 19.57 -16.82 -4.33
N CYS A 186 19.33 -15.77 -3.54
CA CYS A 186 19.89 -15.62 -2.20
C CYS A 186 18.79 -15.47 -1.12
N PRO A 187 18.08 -16.55 -0.73
CA PRO A 187 17.02 -16.50 0.28
C PRO A 187 17.53 -16.09 1.66
N ASP A 188 18.78 -16.41 2.00
CA ASP A 188 19.39 -16.04 3.28
C ASP A 188 19.54 -14.52 3.44
N ALA A 189 19.78 -13.79 2.35
CA ALA A 189 19.79 -12.32 2.40
C ALA A 189 18.42 -11.74 2.68
N TYR A 190 17.36 -12.33 2.12
CA TYR A 190 15.99 -11.96 2.46
C TYR A 190 15.68 -12.28 3.93
N GLY A 191 16.08 -13.46 4.41
CA GLY A 191 15.96 -13.84 5.82
C GLY A 191 16.73 -12.93 6.78
N ALA A 192 17.91 -12.45 6.38
CA ALA A 192 18.68 -11.45 7.11
C ALA A 192 18.00 -10.09 7.17
N LEU A 193 17.36 -9.65 6.07
CA LEU A 193 16.54 -8.44 6.04
C LEU A 193 15.37 -8.56 7.03
N LEU A 194 14.65 -9.70 7.03
CA LEU A 194 13.53 -9.95 7.92
C LEU A 194 13.96 -9.98 9.40
N GLY A 195 15.01 -10.74 9.73
CA GLY A 195 15.49 -10.86 11.10
C GLY A 195 15.98 -9.52 11.67
N THR A 196 16.71 -8.75 10.85
CA THR A 196 17.17 -7.41 11.23
C THR A 196 16.00 -6.43 11.35
N ALA A 197 14.99 -6.53 10.47
CA ALA A 197 13.80 -5.70 10.53
C ALA A 197 12.97 -5.98 11.80
N ALA A 198 12.82 -7.25 12.20
CA ALA A 198 12.13 -7.61 13.44
C ALA A 198 12.76 -6.95 14.68
N VAL A 199 14.10 -6.87 14.72
CA VAL A 199 14.84 -6.21 15.80
C VAL A 199 14.68 -4.69 15.71
N ALA A 200 14.83 -4.12 14.52
CA ALA A 200 14.72 -2.67 14.33
C ALA A 200 13.29 -2.14 14.59
N ALA A 201 12.25 -2.94 14.35
CA ALA A 201 10.86 -2.61 14.65
C ALA A 201 10.63 -2.32 16.14
N LEU A 202 11.41 -2.94 17.03
CA LEU A 202 11.35 -2.66 18.47
C LEU A 202 11.69 -1.20 18.77
N VAL A 203 12.54 -0.56 17.95
CA VAL A 203 12.86 0.87 18.12
C VAL A 203 11.63 1.73 17.82
N GLU A 204 10.83 1.40 16.81
CA GLU A 204 9.57 2.10 16.55
C GLU A 204 8.56 1.95 17.69
N ILE A 205 8.44 0.74 18.25
CA ILE A 205 7.62 0.49 19.44
C ILE A 205 8.06 1.40 20.59
N LEU A 206 9.37 1.55 20.82
CA LEU A 206 9.90 2.45 21.84
C LEU A 206 9.61 3.92 21.54
N ILE A 207 9.72 4.33 20.26
CA ILE A 207 9.38 5.68 19.81
C ILE A 207 7.89 5.95 20.04
N ALA A 208 7.01 4.96 19.89
CA ALA A 208 5.58 5.10 20.10
C ALA A 208 5.18 5.50 21.54
N PHE A 209 6.08 5.34 22.53
CA PHE A 209 5.86 5.80 23.90
C PHE A 209 6.32 7.24 24.14
N ILE A 210 7.00 7.86 23.18
CA ILE A 210 7.34 9.28 23.23
C ILE A 210 6.05 10.10 23.06
N PRO A 211 5.85 11.19 23.83
CA PRO A 211 4.69 12.06 23.66
C PRO A 211 4.53 12.51 22.19
N PRO A 212 3.35 12.37 21.57
CA PRO A 212 3.13 12.71 20.16
C PRO A 212 3.50 14.15 19.80
N ARG A 213 3.35 15.09 20.75
CA ARG A 213 3.76 16.49 20.59
C ARG A 213 5.27 16.65 20.36
N ILE A 214 6.07 15.79 21.00
CA ILE A 214 7.53 15.79 20.84
C ILE A 214 7.88 15.17 19.49
N MET A 215 7.25 14.05 19.11
CA MET A 215 7.44 13.45 17.78
C MET A 215 7.12 14.43 16.64
N LEU A 216 5.97 15.11 16.70
CA LEU A 216 5.57 16.13 15.73
C LEU A 216 6.53 17.34 15.68
N ARG A 217 7.28 17.58 16.76
CA ARG A 217 8.28 18.65 16.83
C ARG A 217 9.64 18.22 16.31
N ILE A 218 10.01 16.95 16.48
CA ILE A 218 11.24 16.35 15.96
C ILE A 218 11.15 16.20 14.44
N PHE A 219 9.98 15.81 13.93
CA PHE A 219 9.74 15.58 12.52
C PHE A 219 8.66 16.54 11.97
N PRO A 220 8.96 17.85 11.88
CA PRO A 220 8.02 18.80 11.29
C PRO A 220 7.86 18.53 9.78
N PRO A 221 6.81 19.11 9.13
CA PRO A 221 6.60 19.01 7.68
C PRO A 221 7.81 19.42 6.82
N LEU A 222 8.71 20.26 7.37
CA LEU A 222 9.96 20.66 6.73
C LEU A 222 10.99 19.52 6.62
N VAL A 223 10.87 18.47 7.45
CA VAL A 223 11.71 17.27 7.42
C VAL A 223 10.97 16.12 6.75
N THR A 224 9.72 15.85 7.16
CA THR A 224 8.96 14.71 6.62
C THR A 224 8.66 14.87 5.13
N GLY A 225 8.29 16.08 4.70
CA GLY A 225 7.97 16.40 3.31
C GLY A 225 9.10 16.06 2.31
N PRO A 226 10.31 16.64 2.44
CA PRO A 226 11.41 16.34 1.52
C PRO A 226 11.86 14.88 1.59
N THR A 227 11.81 14.23 2.76
CA THR A 227 12.18 12.80 2.85
C THR A 227 11.21 11.91 2.08
N VAL A 228 9.89 12.07 2.27
CA VAL A 228 8.87 11.34 1.49
C VAL A 228 9.02 11.63 0.00
N MET A 229 9.32 12.88 -0.37
CA MET A 229 9.55 13.25 -1.76
C MET A 229 10.76 12.52 -2.37
N LEU A 230 11.90 12.48 -1.68
CA LEU A 230 13.11 11.79 -2.15
C LEU A 230 12.93 10.27 -2.23
N ILE A 231 12.19 9.67 -1.30
CA ILE A 231 11.80 8.24 -1.39
C ILE A 231 11.06 8.00 -2.71
N GLY A 232 10.03 8.81 -3.00
CA GLY A 232 9.31 8.72 -4.28
C GLY A 232 10.23 8.88 -5.48
N ILE A 233 11.07 9.94 -5.49
CA ILE A 233 11.99 10.24 -6.61
C ILE A 233 13.00 9.10 -6.85
N SER A 234 13.61 8.55 -5.81
CA SER A 234 14.56 7.44 -5.95
C SER A 234 13.90 6.18 -6.53
N LEU A 235 12.65 5.91 -6.17
CA LEU A 235 11.90 4.74 -6.65
C LEU A 235 11.36 4.89 -8.07
N ILE A 236 11.13 6.12 -8.54
CA ILE A 236 10.76 6.40 -9.94
C ILE A 236 11.76 5.76 -10.92
N GLN A 237 13.05 5.74 -10.57
CA GLN A 237 14.07 5.08 -11.40
C GLN A 237 13.77 3.57 -11.59
N SER A 238 13.37 2.87 -10.53
CA SER A 238 13.00 1.44 -10.62
C SER A 238 11.78 1.27 -11.53
N GLY A 239 10.75 2.10 -11.37
CA GLY A 239 9.56 2.07 -12.21
C GLY A 239 9.87 2.27 -13.70
N PHE A 240 10.73 3.23 -14.04
CA PHE A 240 11.15 3.46 -15.42
C PHE A 240 12.02 2.32 -15.97
N LYS A 241 12.91 1.72 -15.17
CA LYS A 241 13.68 0.54 -15.61
C LYS A 241 12.75 -0.62 -15.98
N ASP A 242 11.79 -0.91 -15.12
CA ASP A 242 10.79 -1.96 -15.38
C ASP A 242 9.92 -1.61 -16.60
N TRP A 243 9.55 -0.34 -16.77
CA TRP A 243 8.81 0.13 -17.96
C TRP A 243 9.58 -0.14 -19.25
N LEU A 244 10.90 0.04 -19.24
CA LEU A 244 11.76 -0.24 -20.40
C LEU A 244 12.01 -1.75 -20.62
N GLY A 245 11.39 -2.64 -19.84
CA GLY A 245 11.43 -4.09 -20.06
C GLY A 245 11.99 -4.89 -18.89
N GLY A 246 12.56 -4.24 -17.88
CA GLY A 246 13.04 -4.93 -16.69
C GLY A 246 14.21 -4.22 -15.99
N SER A 247 14.58 -4.78 -14.85
CA SER A 247 15.65 -4.30 -13.98
C SER A 247 16.66 -5.43 -13.70
N GLY A 248 17.86 -5.07 -13.26
CA GLY A 248 18.95 -6.04 -13.03
C GLY A 248 19.81 -6.25 -14.27
N PRO A 249 20.40 -7.45 -14.45
CA PRO A 249 21.42 -7.69 -15.48
C PRO A 249 20.97 -7.38 -16.90
N CYS A 250 19.67 -7.53 -17.20
CA CYS A 250 19.10 -7.23 -18.51
C CYS A 250 19.05 -5.71 -18.83
N SER A 251 19.14 -4.85 -17.82
CA SER A 251 19.18 -3.39 -17.96
C SER A 251 20.59 -2.81 -17.94
N ASP A 252 21.60 -3.63 -17.64
CA ASP A 252 22.99 -3.19 -17.53
C ASP A 252 23.64 -3.10 -18.92
N ALA A 253 24.60 -2.17 -19.06
CA ALA A 253 25.33 -1.96 -20.32
C ALA A 253 26.14 -3.20 -20.75
N THR A 254 26.51 -4.04 -19.78
CA THR A 254 27.15 -5.34 -19.96
C THR A 254 26.21 -6.42 -19.42
N HIS A 255 25.37 -6.98 -20.29
CA HIS A 255 24.49 -8.09 -19.99
C HIS A 255 25.15 -9.41 -20.39
N THR A 256 24.85 -10.49 -19.65
CA THR A 256 25.29 -11.84 -20.02
C THR A 256 24.34 -12.42 -21.07
N ALA A 257 24.78 -13.45 -21.81
CA ALA A 257 23.99 -14.04 -22.91
C ALA A 257 22.59 -14.51 -22.49
N PHE A 258 22.39 -14.88 -21.22
CA PHE A 258 21.08 -15.25 -20.68
C PHE A 258 20.12 -14.05 -20.54
N PHE A 259 20.67 -12.85 -20.38
CA PHE A 259 19.97 -11.57 -20.18
C PHE A 259 20.04 -10.63 -21.39
N ASP A 260 20.43 -11.13 -22.56
CA ASP A 260 20.41 -10.39 -23.84
C ASP A 260 19.02 -9.81 -24.18
N LYS A 261 17.97 -10.45 -23.65
CA LYS A 261 16.58 -10.00 -23.73
C LYS A 261 16.03 -9.84 -22.32
N CYS A 262 15.05 -8.96 -22.16
CA CYS A 262 14.42 -8.72 -20.86
C CYS A 262 13.08 -9.48 -20.75
N PRO A 263 12.71 -10.02 -19.58
CA PRO A 263 13.55 -10.15 -18.38
C PRO A 263 14.69 -11.17 -18.54
N ASP A 264 14.57 -12.14 -19.45
CA ASP A 264 15.60 -13.09 -19.88
C ASP A 264 15.22 -13.70 -21.25
N ILE A 265 16.10 -14.52 -21.84
CA ILE A 265 15.85 -15.17 -23.14
C ILE A 265 14.74 -16.24 -23.11
N THR A 266 14.34 -16.72 -21.93
CA THR A 266 13.32 -17.76 -21.76
C THR A 266 11.91 -17.18 -21.65
N ALA A 267 11.81 -15.86 -21.40
CA ALA A 267 10.54 -15.18 -21.24
C ALA A 267 9.72 -15.15 -22.55
N PRO A 268 8.37 -15.22 -22.43
CA PRO A 268 7.49 -15.14 -23.59
C PRO A 268 7.63 -13.78 -24.27
N HIS A 269 7.90 -13.80 -25.57
CA HIS A 269 8.05 -12.59 -26.39
C HIS A 269 9.13 -11.62 -25.86
N ALA A 270 10.26 -12.16 -25.41
CA ALA A 270 11.36 -11.37 -24.89
C ALA A 270 12.01 -10.48 -25.96
N LEU A 271 12.12 -9.19 -25.64
CA LEU A 271 12.72 -8.12 -26.45
C LEU A 271 13.92 -7.48 -25.74
N PRO A 272 14.80 -6.78 -26.48
CA PRO A 272 15.89 -6.02 -25.86
C PRO A 272 15.35 -4.91 -24.95
N TRP A 273 16.17 -4.53 -23.98
CA TRP A 273 15.86 -3.44 -23.07
C TRP A 273 15.62 -2.13 -23.85
N GLY A 274 14.57 -1.40 -23.49
CA GLY A 274 14.18 -0.16 -24.14
C GLY A 274 13.50 -0.31 -25.50
N SER A 275 13.02 -1.50 -25.86
CA SER A 275 12.22 -1.71 -27.08
C SER A 275 10.96 -0.83 -27.09
N SER A 276 10.51 -0.47 -28.30
CA SER A 276 9.35 0.41 -28.49
C SER A 276 8.05 -0.18 -27.94
N GLU A 277 7.96 -1.51 -27.93
CA GLU A 277 6.85 -2.31 -27.49
C GLU A 277 6.72 -2.27 -25.95
N TYR A 278 7.84 -2.35 -25.23
CA TYR A 278 7.85 -2.17 -23.77
C TYR A 278 7.44 -0.76 -23.38
N LEU A 279 7.96 0.25 -24.08
CA LEU A 279 7.55 1.63 -23.88
C LEU A 279 6.04 1.80 -24.16
N GLY A 280 5.53 1.23 -25.25
CA GLY A 280 4.11 1.24 -25.60
C GLY A 280 3.22 0.54 -24.58
N LEU A 281 3.65 -0.61 -24.03
CA LEU A 281 2.92 -1.35 -23.00
C LEU A 281 2.76 -0.52 -21.72
N GLY A 282 3.86 -0.03 -21.13
CA GLY A 282 3.74 0.78 -19.92
C GLY A 282 3.07 2.14 -20.18
N PHE A 283 3.21 2.71 -21.39
CA PHE A 283 2.50 3.92 -21.77
C PHE A 283 0.99 3.70 -21.84
N SER A 284 0.56 2.53 -22.34
CA SER A 284 -0.86 2.15 -22.37
C SER A 284 -1.47 2.08 -20.97
N VAL A 285 -0.70 1.60 -19.99
CA VAL A 285 -1.10 1.61 -18.56
C VAL A 285 -1.22 3.05 -18.09
N PHE A 286 -0.17 3.85 -18.26
CA PHE A 286 -0.11 5.22 -17.75
C PHE A 286 -1.22 6.11 -18.33
N ILE A 287 -1.45 6.05 -19.65
CA ILE A 287 -2.52 6.82 -20.30
C ILE A 287 -3.91 6.36 -19.85
N THR A 288 -4.09 5.05 -19.61
CA THR A 288 -5.36 4.52 -19.10
C THR A 288 -5.64 5.04 -17.70
N ILE A 289 -4.63 5.15 -16.83
CA ILE A 289 -4.78 5.77 -15.50
C ILE A 289 -5.25 7.22 -15.65
N ILE A 290 -4.62 8.02 -16.51
CA ILE A 290 -5.01 9.42 -16.77
C ILE A 290 -6.45 9.51 -17.28
N LEU A 291 -6.83 8.65 -18.23
CA LEU A 291 -8.19 8.61 -18.79
C LEU A 291 -9.23 8.22 -17.73
N CYS A 292 -8.90 7.23 -16.87
CA CYS A 292 -9.74 6.84 -15.75
C CYS A 292 -9.90 7.99 -14.75
N GLU A 293 -8.86 8.76 -14.46
CA GLU A 293 -8.95 9.87 -13.52
C GLU A 293 -9.76 11.04 -14.10
N ARG A 294 -9.63 11.28 -15.41
CA ARG A 294 -10.33 12.35 -16.13
C ARG A 294 -11.82 12.07 -16.28
N PHE A 295 -12.20 10.86 -16.71
CA PHE A 295 -13.57 10.52 -17.09
C PHE A 295 -14.28 9.54 -16.13
N GLY A 296 -13.54 8.93 -15.21
CA GLY A 296 -14.06 7.87 -14.34
C GLY A 296 -15.09 8.35 -13.32
N SER A 297 -15.91 7.38 -12.90
CA SER A 297 -16.80 7.49 -11.74
C SER A 297 -16.00 7.51 -10.42
N PRO A 298 -16.61 7.81 -9.25
CA PRO A 298 -15.91 7.78 -7.97
C PRO A 298 -15.19 6.45 -7.66
N ILE A 299 -15.78 5.30 -8.04
CA ILE A 299 -15.11 4.00 -7.93
C ILE A 299 -13.90 3.95 -8.85
N MET A 300 -14.08 4.27 -10.14
CA MET A 300 -13.00 4.19 -11.12
C MET A 300 -11.81 5.08 -10.78
N LYS A 301 -12.03 6.26 -10.20
CA LYS A 301 -10.96 7.17 -9.78
C LYS A 301 -10.11 6.58 -8.67
N SER A 302 -10.74 5.97 -7.66
CA SER A 302 -10.00 5.30 -6.59
C SER A 302 -9.27 4.04 -7.03
N THR A 303 -9.73 3.39 -8.11
CA THR A 303 -9.15 2.15 -8.65
C THR A 303 -8.45 2.39 -9.99
N SER A 304 -8.12 3.64 -10.33
CA SER A 304 -7.61 4.02 -11.65
C SER A 304 -6.29 3.32 -11.97
N VAL A 305 -5.43 3.19 -10.97
CA VAL A 305 -4.17 2.45 -11.04
C VAL A 305 -4.39 0.98 -11.42
N ILE A 306 -5.33 0.29 -10.77
CA ILE A 306 -5.64 -1.12 -11.08
C ILE A 306 -6.34 -1.28 -12.43
N ILE A 307 -7.22 -0.35 -12.81
CA ILE A 307 -7.85 -0.38 -14.16
C ILE A 307 -6.78 -0.20 -15.23
N GLY A 308 -5.80 0.70 -15.01
CA GLY A 308 -4.63 0.85 -15.87
C GLY A 308 -3.82 -0.43 -15.98
N LEU A 309 -3.48 -1.04 -14.83
CA LEU A 309 -2.79 -2.33 -14.76
C LEU A 309 -3.53 -3.42 -15.56
N LEU A 310 -4.84 -3.59 -15.29
CA LEU A 310 -5.67 -4.58 -15.97
C LEU A 310 -5.70 -4.37 -17.48
N THR A 311 -5.79 -3.11 -17.93
CA THR A 311 -5.77 -2.78 -19.35
C THR A 311 -4.43 -3.15 -19.99
N GLY A 312 -3.31 -2.86 -19.31
CA GLY A 312 -1.99 -3.28 -19.76
C GLY A 312 -1.83 -4.81 -19.82
N ILE A 313 -2.35 -5.53 -18.83
CA ILE A 313 -2.38 -7.02 -18.84
C ILE A 313 -3.17 -7.54 -20.03
N ILE A 314 -4.34 -6.96 -20.33
CA ILE A 314 -5.17 -7.37 -21.47
C ILE A 314 -4.41 -7.17 -22.79
N ILE A 315 -3.76 -6.02 -22.96
CA ILE A 315 -2.96 -5.73 -24.16
C ILE A 315 -1.77 -6.68 -24.24
N ALA A 316 -1.05 -6.89 -23.15
CA ALA A 316 0.08 -7.82 -23.07
C ALA A 316 -0.31 -9.27 -23.37
N ALA A 317 -1.47 -9.73 -22.89
CA ALA A 317 -2.00 -11.05 -23.20
C ALA A 317 -2.38 -11.18 -24.69
N ALA A 318 -2.93 -10.12 -25.29
CA ALA A 318 -3.25 -10.10 -26.72
C ALA A 318 -2.00 -10.08 -27.60
N THR A 319 -0.89 -9.49 -27.13
CA THR A 319 0.39 -9.41 -27.85
C THR A 319 1.38 -10.53 -27.49
N GLY A 320 0.98 -11.49 -26.66
CA GLY A 320 1.76 -12.71 -26.40
C GLY A 320 2.83 -12.61 -25.30
N TYR A 321 2.84 -11.55 -24.48
CA TYR A 321 3.78 -11.40 -23.35
C TYR A 321 3.34 -12.16 -22.08
N PHE A 322 2.26 -12.93 -22.15
CA PHE A 322 1.68 -13.60 -20.99
C PHE A 322 1.84 -15.12 -21.09
N SER A 323 2.48 -15.73 -20.10
CA SER A 323 2.58 -17.19 -19.98
C SER A 323 1.57 -17.72 -18.96
N ARG A 324 0.83 -18.77 -19.34
CA ARG A 324 -0.11 -19.46 -18.43
C ARG A 324 0.56 -20.52 -17.56
N ALA A 325 1.75 -20.99 -17.94
CA ALA A 325 2.41 -22.12 -17.29
C ALA A 325 2.58 -21.90 -15.78
N GLY A 326 3.12 -20.74 -15.38
CA GLY A 326 3.31 -20.41 -13.97
C GLY A 326 2.02 -20.24 -13.17
N ILE A 327 0.89 -19.95 -13.85
CA ILE A 327 -0.43 -19.87 -13.20
C ILE A 327 -1.00 -21.26 -13.06
N ASP A 328 -0.87 -22.13 -14.05
CA ASP A 328 -1.40 -23.49 -14.03
C ASP A 328 -0.68 -24.37 -13.00
N GLU A 329 0.63 -24.18 -12.82
CA GLU A 329 1.46 -24.88 -11.82
C GLU A 329 1.27 -24.37 -10.40
N ALA A 330 0.89 -23.10 -10.22
CA ALA A 330 0.77 -22.51 -8.88
C ALA A 330 -0.27 -23.23 -7.99
N PRO A 331 -0.05 -23.30 -6.66
CA PRO A 331 -1.02 -23.90 -5.76
C PRO A 331 -2.34 -23.13 -5.75
N VAL A 332 -3.44 -23.82 -5.40
CA VAL A 332 -4.76 -23.18 -5.28
C VAL A 332 -4.86 -22.33 -4.00
N ALA A 333 -4.19 -22.76 -2.94
CA ALA A 333 -4.23 -22.12 -1.63
C ALA A 333 -2.81 -21.81 -1.11
N SER A 334 -2.64 -20.67 -0.45
CA SER A 334 -1.41 -20.27 0.25
C SER A 334 -1.70 -19.83 1.68
N PHE A 335 -0.74 -20.04 2.57
CA PHE A 335 -0.79 -19.67 3.99
C PHE A 335 0.53 -19.00 4.42
N ILE A 336 0.50 -18.32 5.56
CA ILE A 336 1.56 -17.42 6.05
C ILE A 336 2.95 -18.08 6.17
N TRP A 337 3.05 -19.39 6.33
CA TRP A 337 4.33 -20.11 6.48
C TRP A 337 4.44 -21.32 5.55
N VAL A 338 3.85 -21.25 4.34
CA VAL A 338 4.08 -22.28 3.31
C VAL A 338 5.57 -22.35 2.95
N HIS A 339 6.23 -21.19 2.89
CA HIS A 339 7.68 -21.09 2.83
C HIS A 339 8.20 -20.30 4.03
N THR A 340 9.43 -20.59 4.44
CA THR A 340 10.09 -19.92 5.56
C THR A 340 11.48 -19.50 5.15
N PHE A 341 11.96 -18.39 5.70
CA PHE A 341 13.32 -17.89 5.48
C PHE A 341 14.13 -18.01 6.76
N HIS A 342 15.44 -18.20 6.61
CA HIS A 342 16.35 -18.26 7.75
C HIS A 342 16.53 -16.88 8.38
N LEU A 343 15.97 -16.67 9.57
CA LEU A 343 16.07 -15.39 10.27
C LEU A 343 17.48 -15.22 10.85
N SER A 344 18.18 -14.19 10.38
CA SER A 344 19.47 -13.78 10.92
C SER A 344 19.51 -12.25 11.08
N VAL A 345 20.39 -11.75 11.96
CA VAL A 345 20.61 -10.32 12.12
C VAL A 345 21.88 -9.93 11.40
N TYR A 346 21.76 -9.04 10.42
CA TYR A 346 22.88 -8.52 9.66
C TYR A 346 23.25 -7.13 10.17
N GLY A 347 24.39 -7.04 10.87
CA GLY A 347 24.87 -5.82 11.52
C GLY A 347 24.82 -4.56 10.64
N PRO A 348 25.31 -4.58 9.39
CA PRO A 348 25.28 -3.41 8.51
C PRO A 348 23.87 -2.92 8.13
N LEU A 349 22.84 -3.77 8.24
CA LEU A 349 21.44 -3.39 7.98
C LEU A 349 20.74 -2.79 9.20
N VAL A 350 21.28 -2.92 10.41
CA VAL A 350 20.61 -2.48 11.65
C VAL A 350 20.32 -0.99 11.62
N LEU A 351 21.33 -0.15 11.37
CA LEU A 351 21.16 1.30 11.38
C LEU A 351 20.25 1.80 10.23
N PRO A 352 20.41 1.33 8.97
CA PRO A 352 19.47 1.66 7.91
C PRO A 352 18.02 1.26 8.21
N LEU A 353 17.79 0.09 8.82
CA LEU A 353 16.44 -0.35 9.16
C LEU A 353 15.84 0.43 10.33
N ILE A 354 16.65 0.87 11.30
CA ILE A 354 16.19 1.82 12.32
C ILE A 354 15.74 3.12 11.65
N ALA A 355 16.47 3.61 10.65
CA ALA A 355 16.05 4.78 9.88
C ALA A 355 14.74 4.52 9.13
N VAL A 356 14.58 3.36 8.48
CA VAL A 356 13.32 2.94 7.84
C VAL A 356 12.15 3.01 8.82
N PHE A 357 12.29 2.45 10.02
CA PHE A 357 11.23 2.46 11.03
C PHE A 357 10.94 3.86 11.61
N ILE A 358 11.94 4.74 11.70
CA ILE A 358 11.70 6.15 12.04
C ILE A 358 10.88 6.84 10.94
N LEU A 359 11.15 6.51 9.67
CA LEU A 359 10.40 7.05 8.54
C LEU A 359 8.98 6.50 8.49
N CYS A 360 8.78 5.20 8.75
CA CYS A 360 7.45 4.60 8.91
C CYS A 360 6.65 5.31 10.02
N ALA A 361 7.27 5.57 11.17
CA ALA A 361 6.59 6.31 12.24
C ALA A 361 6.15 7.72 11.80
N CYS A 362 6.98 8.42 11.04
CA CYS A 362 6.66 9.75 10.50
C CYS A 362 5.55 9.70 9.45
N GLU A 363 5.60 8.71 8.55
CA GLU A 363 4.60 8.44 7.52
C GLU A 363 3.26 8.10 8.17
N ALA A 364 3.24 7.18 9.14
CA ALA A 364 2.07 6.80 9.91
C ALA A 364 1.44 8.01 10.62
N ILE A 365 2.24 8.90 11.24
CA ILE A 365 1.71 10.15 11.82
C ILE A 365 0.99 10.98 10.76
N GLY A 366 1.63 11.22 9.61
CA GLY A 366 1.07 12.01 8.52
C GLY A 366 -0.22 11.43 7.98
N ASP A 367 -0.23 10.11 7.75
CA ASP A 367 -1.37 9.39 7.18
C ASP A 367 -2.54 9.25 8.13
N ILE A 368 -2.27 9.07 9.43
CA ILE A 368 -3.31 9.11 10.47
C ILE A 368 -3.91 10.51 10.57
N THR A 369 -3.08 11.55 10.46
CA THR A 369 -3.54 12.94 10.48
C THR A 369 -4.43 13.25 9.27
N ALA A 370 -3.99 12.84 8.07
CA ALA A 370 -4.79 12.95 6.86
C ALA A 370 -6.08 12.13 6.96
N SER A 371 -6.03 10.91 7.53
CA SER A 371 -7.19 10.07 7.80
C SER A 371 -8.20 10.78 8.72
N CYS A 372 -7.73 11.45 9.77
CA CYS A 372 -8.58 12.24 10.66
C CYS A 372 -9.30 13.37 9.92
N ASP A 373 -8.57 14.12 9.10
CA ASP A 373 -9.09 15.23 8.31
C ASP A 373 -10.15 14.76 7.29
N VAL A 374 -9.83 13.75 6.47
CA VAL A 374 -10.80 13.21 5.48
C VAL A 374 -12.00 12.53 6.15
N SER A 375 -11.82 12.03 7.38
CA SER A 375 -12.89 11.43 8.19
C SER A 375 -13.69 12.47 8.98
N ARG A 376 -13.37 13.76 8.86
CA ARG A 376 -14.05 14.87 9.55
C ARG A 376 -14.07 14.72 11.08
N ILE A 377 -12.96 14.26 11.64
CA ILE A 377 -12.76 14.15 13.10
C ILE A 377 -11.64 15.07 13.56
N GLU A 378 -11.35 15.08 14.86
CA GLU A 378 -10.37 15.99 15.45
C GLU A 378 -8.95 15.72 14.94
N VAL A 379 -8.30 16.78 14.44
CA VAL A 379 -6.88 16.81 14.01
C VAL A 379 -5.94 17.40 15.06
N ALA A 380 -6.48 17.72 16.24
CA ALA A 380 -5.74 18.24 17.38
C ALA A 380 -6.42 17.81 18.68
N GLY A 381 -5.65 17.83 19.78
CA GLY A 381 -6.15 17.50 21.11
C GLY A 381 -5.85 16.06 21.55
N PRO A 382 -6.28 15.69 22.77
CA PRO A 382 -5.84 14.45 23.42
C PRO A 382 -6.32 13.20 22.69
N LEU A 383 -7.54 13.21 22.15
CA LEU A 383 -8.06 12.06 21.40
C LEU A 383 -7.25 11.80 20.13
N TYR A 384 -6.91 12.86 19.39
CA TYR A 384 -6.04 12.80 18.22
C TYR A 384 -4.65 12.27 18.58
N GLU A 385 -4.03 12.82 19.63
CA GLU A 385 -2.72 12.37 20.11
C GLU A 385 -2.73 10.88 20.49
N THR A 386 -3.79 10.39 21.14
CA THR A 386 -3.92 8.95 21.46
C THR A 386 -4.09 8.05 20.24
N ARG A 387 -4.66 8.56 19.14
CA ARG A 387 -4.77 7.79 17.88
C ARG A 387 -3.43 7.69 17.17
N ILE A 388 -2.66 8.77 17.17
CA ILE A 388 -1.29 8.76 16.67
C ILE A 388 -0.43 7.78 17.47
N GLN A 389 -0.45 7.92 18.81
CA GLN A 389 0.29 7.04 19.70
C GLN A 389 -0.05 5.56 19.44
N GLY A 390 -1.35 5.24 19.41
CA GLY A 390 -1.78 3.86 19.18
C GLY A 390 -1.52 3.36 17.77
N GLY A 391 -1.54 4.25 16.78
CA GLY A 391 -1.20 3.94 15.39
C GLY A 391 0.28 3.60 15.22
N VAL A 392 1.19 4.43 15.74
CA VAL A 392 2.65 4.18 15.66
C VAL A 392 3.03 2.94 16.49
N LEU A 393 2.40 2.74 17.65
CA LEU A 393 2.63 1.53 18.45
C LEU A 393 2.21 0.27 17.70
N ALA A 394 1.05 0.31 17.06
CA ALA A 394 0.57 -0.80 16.25
C ALA A 394 1.41 -0.97 14.98
N ASP A 395 1.95 0.10 14.38
CA ASP A 395 2.87 0.03 13.23
C ASP A 395 4.14 -0.77 13.60
N GLY A 396 4.79 -0.43 14.71
CA GLY A 396 5.98 -1.15 15.17
C GLY A 396 5.69 -2.60 15.56
N ILE A 397 4.57 -2.87 16.26
CA ILE A 397 4.15 -4.25 16.56
C ILE A 397 3.87 -5.02 15.27
N ASN A 398 3.18 -4.40 14.32
CA ASN A 398 2.90 -4.96 13.01
C ASN A 398 4.19 -5.20 12.22
N GLY A 399 5.22 -4.35 12.37
CA GLY A 399 6.54 -4.56 11.80
C GLY A 399 7.19 -5.86 12.29
N VAL A 400 7.11 -6.14 13.59
CA VAL A 400 7.58 -7.43 14.16
C VAL A 400 6.76 -8.61 13.63
N LEU A 401 5.42 -8.49 13.66
CA LEU A 401 4.53 -9.56 13.21
C LEU A 401 4.67 -9.84 11.71
N ALA A 402 4.87 -8.80 10.91
CA ALA A 402 5.16 -8.91 9.48
C ALA A 402 6.46 -9.68 9.25
N ALA A 403 7.55 -9.31 9.94
CA ALA A 403 8.83 -9.99 9.82
C ALA A 403 8.75 -11.48 10.19
N LEU A 404 8.04 -11.82 11.27
CA LEU A 404 7.77 -13.20 11.66
C LEU A 404 6.89 -13.95 10.64
N GLY A 405 6.00 -13.24 9.96
CA GLY A 405 5.21 -13.73 8.84
C GLY A 405 5.93 -13.66 7.49
N THR A 406 7.27 -13.53 7.48
CA THR A 406 8.11 -13.47 6.26
C THR A 406 7.97 -12.21 5.40
N MET A 407 7.41 -11.14 5.95
CA MET A 407 7.21 -9.86 5.27
C MET A 407 8.14 -8.76 5.77
N THR A 408 8.58 -7.90 4.86
CA THR A 408 9.39 -6.72 5.18
C THR A 408 8.58 -5.66 5.94
N PRO A 409 9.22 -4.62 6.52
CA PRO A 409 8.55 -3.55 7.24
C PRO A 409 7.31 -3.02 6.51
N MET A 410 6.22 -2.90 7.27
CA MET A 410 4.94 -2.44 6.77
C MET A 410 4.52 -1.20 7.55
N THR A 411 3.78 -0.30 6.89
CA THR A 411 3.29 0.93 7.50
C THR A 411 1.89 1.28 6.99
N THR A 412 1.32 2.35 7.53
CA THR A 412 0.02 2.87 7.12
C THR A 412 0.08 3.42 5.69
N PHE A 413 -0.93 3.12 4.87
CA PHE A 413 -0.98 3.50 3.45
C PHE A 413 -1.86 4.73 3.23
N ALA A 414 -1.31 5.79 2.64
CA ALA A 414 -2.00 7.04 2.32
C ALA A 414 -3.14 6.94 1.29
N GLN A 415 -3.15 5.90 0.44
CA GLN A 415 -4.10 5.78 -0.68
C GLN A 415 -5.56 5.65 -0.18
N ASN A 416 -5.76 5.07 1.01
CA ASN A 416 -7.06 4.96 1.66
C ASN A 416 -7.74 6.33 1.83
N ASN A 417 -6.98 7.39 2.09
CA ASN A 417 -7.47 8.74 2.34
C ASN A 417 -8.14 9.32 1.09
N GLY A 418 -7.56 9.04 -0.09
CA GLY A 418 -8.15 9.40 -1.38
C GLY A 418 -9.50 8.71 -1.60
N VAL A 419 -9.60 7.42 -1.27
CA VAL A 419 -10.85 6.66 -1.38
C VAL A 419 -11.91 7.22 -0.43
N ILE A 420 -11.57 7.52 0.82
CA ILE A 420 -12.50 8.09 1.81
C ILE A 420 -13.00 9.47 1.34
N ALA A 421 -12.10 10.32 0.85
CA ALA A 421 -12.45 11.66 0.37
C ALA A 421 -13.42 11.62 -0.82
N LEU A 422 -13.24 10.67 -1.75
CA LEU A 422 -14.09 10.52 -2.95
C LEU A 422 -15.43 9.84 -2.65
N THR A 423 -15.43 8.79 -1.82
CA THR A 423 -16.63 8.00 -1.48
C THR A 423 -17.46 8.62 -0.37
N ARG A 424 -16.85 9.50 0.43
CA ARG A 424 -17.41 10.09 1.65
C ARG A 424 -17.81 9.04 2.69
N CYS A 425 -17.04 7.96 2.79
CA CYS A 425 -17.28 6.90 3.75
C CYS A 425 -16.01 6.58 4.54
N ALA A 426 -16.00 6.95 5.82
CA ALA A 426 -14.91 6.68 6.76
C ALA A 426 -15.21 5.49 7.70
N ASN A 427 -16.21 4.68 7.38
CA ASN A 427 -16.70 3.63 8.27
C ASN A 427 -15.74 2.44 8.39
N ARG A 428 -15.47 2.01 9.62
CA ARG A 428 -14.56 0.89 9.91
C ARG A 428 -15.00 -0.44 9.29
N THR A 429 -16.31 -0.64 9.11
CA THR A 429 -16.86 -1.86 8.50
C THR A 429 -16.36 -2.03 7.06
N ALA A 430 -16.26 -0.95 6.28
CA ALA A 430 -15.67 -1.00 4.95
C ALA A 430 -14.18 -1.38 5.01
N GLY A 431 -13.45 -0.87 6.01
CA GLY A 431 -12.07 -1.27 6.29
C GLY A 431 -11.92 -2.76 6.62
N TYR A 432 -12.80 -3.33 7.46
CA TYR A 432 -12.78 -4.78 7.75
C TYR A 432 -13.15 -5.62 6.52
N CYS A 433 -14.11 -5.17 5.69
CA CYS A 433 -14.42 -5.80 4.42
C CYS A 433 -13.20 -5.79 3.47
N CYS A 434 -12.46 -4.67 3.41
CA CYS A 434 -11.19 -4.60 2.69
C CYS A 434 -10.18 -5.65 3.17
N CYS A 435 -9.97 -5.74 4.49
CA CYS A 435 -9.07 -6.74 5.09
C CYS A 435 -9.46 -8.18 4.69
N LEU A 436 -10.76 -8.48 4.70
CA LEU A 436 -11.28 -9.77 4.28
C LEU A 436 -11.01 -10.05 2.81
N PHE A 437 -11.20 -9.09 1.90
CA PHE A 437 -10.87 -9.27 0.48
C PHE A 437 -9.38 -9.49 0.24
N LEU A 438 -8.50 -8.79 0.96
CA LEU A 438 -7.05 -9.02 0.86
C LEU A 438 -6.65 -10.42 1.33
N ILE A 439 -7.18 -10.87 2.46
CA ILE A 439 -6.93 -12.21 2.97
C ILE A 439 -7.42 -13.26 1.99
N LEU A 440 -8.64 -13.11 1.46
CA LEU A 440 -9.16 -14.03 0.45
C LEU A 440 -8.31 -14.03 -0.82
N ALA A 441 -7.93 -12.85 -1.31
CA ALA A 441 -7.08 -12.71 -2.50
C ALA A 441 -5.70 -13.35 -2.30
N GLY A 442 -5.14 -13.27 -1.09
CA GLY A 442 -3.87 -13.92 -0.76
C GLY A 442 -4.00 -15.43 -0.54
N VAL A 443 -5.09 -15.90 0.07
CA VAL A 443 -5.35 -17.34 0.22
C VAL A 443 -5.48 -17.99 -1.15
N PHE A 444 -6.19 -17.38 -2.11
CA PHE A 444 -6.27 -17.89 -3.48
C PHE A 444 -4.98 -17.64 -4.26
N ALA A 445 -3.96 -18.47 -4.06
CA ALA A 445 -2.60 -18.24 -4.58
C ALA A 445 -2.50 -18.16 -6.11
N LYS A 446 -3.47 -18.70 -6.86
CA LYS A 446 -3.61 -18.48 -8.32
C LYS A 446 -3.71 -16.99 -8.67
N PHE A 447 -4.33 -16.19 -7.82
CA PHE A 447 -4.38 -14.73 -7.98
C PHE A 447 -2.99 -14.12 -7.85
N ALA A 448 -2.21 -14.53 -6.84
CA ALA A 448 -0.81 -14.10 -6.70
C ALA A 448 0.05 -14.54 -7.90
N ALA A 449 -0.14 -15.76 -8.41
CA ALA A 449 0.54 -16.25 -9.61
C ALA A 449 0.22 -15.40 -10.85
N ALA A 450 -1.03 -14.98 -11.02
CA ALA A 450 -1.42 -14.07 -12.08
C ALA A 450 -0.74 -12.70 -11.96
N LEU A 451 -0.54 -12.20 -10.74
CA LEU A 451 0.14 -10.93 -10.47
C LEU A 451 1.66 -11.00 -10.71
N VAL A 452 2.30 -12.13 -10.40
CA VAL A 452 3.73 -12.35 -10.69
C VAL A 452 3.98 -12.55 -12.19
N SER A 453 2.98 -13.06 -12.92
CA SER A 453 3.05 -13.25 -14.37
C SER A 453 2.84 -11.96 -15.17
N ILE A 454 2.67 -10.81 -14.51
CA ILE A 454 2.51 -9.52 -15.18
C ILE A 454 3.86 -9.10 -15.77
N PRO A 455 3.92 -8.72 -17.06
CA PRO A 455 5.15 -8.23 -17.65
C PRO A 455 5.71 -7.01 -16.91
N SER A 456 7.02 -6.97 -16.75
CA SER A 456 7.78 -5.85 -16.17
C SER A 456 7.37 -4.50 -16.76
N ALA A 457 7.19 -4.40 -18.08
CA ALA A 457 6.78 -3.15 -18.74
C ALA A 457 5.43 -2.62 -18.25
N VAL A 458 4.46 -3.52 -18.03
CA VAL A 458 3.13 -3.18 -17.52
C VAL A 458 3.21 -2.77 -16.05
N LEU A 459 3.94 -3.54 -15.23
CA LEU A 459 4.22 -3.17 -13.84
C LEU A 459 4.93 -1.81 -13.77
N GLY A 460 5.92 -1.57 -14.61
CA GLY A 460 6.71 -0.34 -14.70
C GLY A 460 5.87 0.90 -14.98
N GLY A 461 4.96 0.84 -15.95
CA GLY A 461 4.02 1.94 -16.21
C GLY A 461 3.16 2.28 -14.99
N MET A 462 2.68 1.25 -14.28
CA MET A 462 1.89 1.41 -13.05
C MET A 462 2.73 1.94 -11.88
N THR A 463 3.89 1.34 -11.61
CA THR A 463 4.75 1.68 -10.46
C THR A 463 5.37 3.07 -10.66
N THR A 464 5.68 3.46 -11.89
CA THR A 464 6.11 4.83 -12.21
C THR A 464 5.06 5.86 -11.79
N PHE A 465 3.78 5.59 -12.08
CA PHE A 465 2.68 6.45 -11.61
C PHE A 465 2.60 6.47 -10.08
N LEU A 466 2.68 5.32 -9.43
CA LEU A 466 2.62 5.21 -7.97
C LEU A 466 3.75 5.98 -7.28
N PHE A 467 5.01 5.79 -7.70
CA PHE A 467 6.17 6.48 -7.11
C PHE A 467 6.14 7.98 -7.40
N THR A 468 5.67 8.40 -8.57
CA THR A 468 5.44 9.82 -8.86
C THR A 468 4.35 10.40 -7.94
N SER A 469 3.27 9.66 -7.69
CA SER A 469 2.23 10.08 -6.74
C SER A 469 2.76 10.20 -5.30
N VAL A 470 3.68 9.34 -4.88
CA VAL A 470 4.36 9.44 -3.58
C VAL A 470 5.21 10.72 -3.51
N ALA A 471 5.99 11.01 -4.56
CA ALA A 471 6.76 12.25 -4.65
C ALA A 471 5.88 13.51 -4.57
N VAL A 472 4.75 13.52 -5.29
CA VAL A 472 3.76 14.60 -5.25
C VAL A 472 3.11 14.71 -3.87
N SER A 473 2.90 13.61 -3.16
CA SER A 473 2.37 13.63 -1.78
C SER A 473 3.38 14.26 -0.81
N GLY A 474 4.67 13.98 -0.95
CA GLY A 474 5.73 14.67 -0.23
C GLY A 474 5.72 16.19 -0.48
N LEU A 475 5.55 16.60 -1.75
CA LEU A 475 5.39 18.01 -2.11
C LEU A 475 4.13 18.65 -1.50
N ALA A 476 3.02 17.90 -1.40
CA ALA A 476 1.81 18.36 -0.73
C ALA A 476 2.04 18.62 0.77
N ILE A 477 2.79 17.74 1.45
CA ILE A 477 3.18 17.92 2.87
C ILE A 477 3.99 19.20 3.04
N ILE A 478 4.98 19.45 2.16
CA ILE A 478 5.80 20.67 2.19
C ILE A 478 4.91 21.89 1.98
N SER A 479 4.11 21.89 0.91
CA SER A 479 3.35 23.07 0.50
C SER A 479 2.26 23.49 1.48
N ARG A 480 1.60 22.54 2.16
CA ARG A 480 0.57 22.82 3.15
C ARG A 480 1.14 23.05 4.55
N GLY A 481 2.21 22.35 4.90
CA GLY A 481 2.76 22.33 6.26
C GLY A 481 3.89 23.34 6.51
N VAL A 482 4.46 23.95 5.48
CA VAL A 482 5.65 24.81 5.61
C VAL A 482 5.44 26.18 4.97
N PRO A 483 5.61 27.28 5.73
CA PRO A 483 5.67 28.61 5.12
C PRO A 483 6.98 28.75 4.33
N PHE A 484 6.90 29.12 3.04
CA PHE A 484 8.06 29.26 2.14
C PHE A 484 8.89 30.53 2.40
N THR A 485 9.44 30.63 3.62
CA THR A 485 10.40 31.67 4.02
C THR A 485 11.78 31.40 3.40
N ARG A 486 12.66 32.41 3.37
CA ARG A 486 14.05 32.23 2.89
C ARG A 486 14.77 31.09 3.61
N ARG A 487 14.61 30.97 4.93
CA ARG A 487 15.19 29.89 5.74
C ARG A 487 14.68 28.52 5.30
N ASN A 488 13.35 28.36 5.20
CA ASN A 488 12.76 27.06 4.88
C ASN A 488 13.10 26.63 3.45
N ARG A 489 13.12 27.57 2.49
CA ARG A 489 13.61 27.31 1.13
C ARG A 489 15.06 26.86 1.12
N PHE A 490 15.94 27.54 1.86
CA PHE A 490 17.35 27.14 1.95
C PHE A 490 17.51 25.73 2.52
N ILE A 491 16.77 25.37 3.58
CA ILE A 491 16.78 24.02 4.15
C ILE A 491 16.31 22.98 3.13
N LEU A 492 15.21 23.26 2.42
CA LEU A 492 14.72 22.37 1.36
C LEU A 492 15.73 22.21 0.22
N THR A 493 16.38 23.30 -0.21
CA THR A 493 17.41 23.27 -1.27
C THR A 493 18.65 22.47 -0.87
N ALA A 494 19.02 22.47 0.41
CA ALA A 494 20.18 21.70 0.87
C ALA A 494 19.85 20.23 1.19
N GLY A 495 18.59 19.93 1.54
CA GLY A 495 18.15 18.59 1.91
C GLY A 495 17.63 17.74 0.75
N LEU A 496 17.25 18.36 -0.38
CA LEU A 496 16.88 17.73 -1.65
C LEU A 496 18.08 17.70 -2.58
#